data_AF-A0A2X2SPM5-F1
#
_entry.id   AF-A0A2X2SPM5-F1
#
_cell.length_a   1.000
_cell.length_b   1.000
_cell.length_c   1.000
_cell.angle_alpha   90.00
_cell.angle_beta   90.00
_cell.angle_gamma   90.00
#
_symmetry.space_group_name_H-M   'P 1'
#
loop_
_entity.id
_entity.type
_entity.pdbx_description
1 polymer ?
#
loop_
_entity_poly.entity_id
_entity_poly.type
_entity_poly.pdbx_seq_one_letter_code
_entity_poly.pdbx_strand_id
1 'polypeptide(L)'
;MKVTIKDIYNQVSYINPSVSTISSIGSFVEENNRQVANSFRSKLMAYLPTSSLAYKIISENLKDFFSEKQMWVIAYELQKNAEYVAKLQAELEADKREAEAKAAATKAKLNANKEASQEVLNFVKSSKKLLKDYYAFVKKNKKYSKEYYSKKFTLESATEFVNL
;
A
#
# COMPACT_ATOMS: atom_id res chain seq x y z
N MET A 1 4.62 -18.21 -4.85
CA MET A 1 5.43 -17.19 -5.58
C MET A 1 6.90 -17.57 -5.38
N LYS A 2 7.87 -17.01 -6.12
CA LYS A 2 9.30 -17.23 -5.82
C LYS A 2 9.95 -15.89 -5.52
N VAL A 3 10.55 -15.76 -4.33
CA VAL A 3 11.34 -14.59 -3.92
C VAL A 3 12.44 -14.37 -4.94
N THR A 4 12.51 -13.15 -5.47
CA THR A 4 13.57 -12.71 -6.35
C THR A 4 14.64 -11.94 -5.56
N ILE A 5 15.84 -11.81 -6.15
CA ILE A 5 16.88 -10.96 -5.56
C ILE A 5 16.42 -9.50 -5.41
N LYS A 6 15.51 -9.03 -6.27
CA LYS A 6 14.93 -7.69 -6.19
C LYS A 6 14.01 -7.55 -4.99
N ASP A 7 13.25 -8.58 -4.64
CA ASP A 7 12.40 -8.58 -3.44
C ASP A 7 13.27 -8.48 -2.17
N ILE A 8 14.38 -9.23 -2.15
CA ILE A 8 15.36 -9.15 -1.07
C ILE A 8 15.99 -7.75 -1.02
N TYR A 9 16.40 -7.20 -2.17
CA TYR A 9 16.95 -5.85 -2.23
C TYR A 9 15.98 -4.79 -1.70
N ASN A 10 14.69 -4.90 -2.04
CA ASN A 10 13.67 -4.01 -1.50
C ASN A 10 13.59 -4.10 0.03
N GLN A 11 13.69 -5.30 0.61
CA GLN A 11 13.77 -5.48 2.06
C GLN A 11 15.05 -4.87 2.66
N VAL A 12 16.19 -5.06 1.99
CA VAL A 12 17.46 -4.47 2.40
C VAL A 12 17.39 -2.95 2.38
N SER A 13 16.66 -2.33 1.45
CA SER A 13 16.60 -0.87 1.32
C SER A 13 16.13 -0.16 2.59
N TYR A 14 15.36 -0.83 3.45
CA TYR A 14 14.90 -0.30 4.74
C TYR A 14 16.02 -0.10 5.78
N ILE A 15 17.24 -0.57 5.53
CA ILE A 15 18.41 -0.24 6.38
C ILE A 15 18.82 1.23 6.26
N ASN A 16 18.34 1.93 5.24
CA ASN A 16 18.50 3.37 5.09
C ASN A 16 17.30 4.09 5.72
N PRO A 17 17.52 5.09 6.59
CA PRO A 17 16.43 5.83 7.17
C PRO A 17 15.75 6.71 6.12
N SER A 18 14.43 6.82 6.22
CA SER A 18 13.67 7.79 5.44
C SER A 18 14.06 9.21 5.81
N VAL A 19 14.15 10.08 4.80
CA VAL A 19 14.43 11.51 4.96
C VAL A 19 13.16 12.32 4.80
N SER A 20 12.98 13.31 5.67
CA SER A 20 11.93 14.32 5.55
C SER A 20 12.54 15.58 4.93
N THR A 21 11.94 16.10 3.86
CA THR A 21 12.32 17.38 3.27
C THR A 21 11.72 18.53 4.07
N ILE A 22 12.57 19.35 4.67
CA ILE A 22 12.13 20.61 5.29
C ILE A 22 12.17 21.68 4.21
N SER A 23 11.06 22.40 4.02
CA SER A 23 10.75 23.26 2.87
C SER A 23 11.73 24.41 2.55
N SER A 24 12.87 24.53 3.23
CA SER A 24 13.84 25.61 3.00
C SER A 24 15.32 25.31 3.37
N ILE A 25 15.65 24.21 4.05
CA ILE A 25 16.99 23.99 4.64
C ILE A 25 17.65 22.66 4.21
N GLY A 26 16.89 21.73 3.60
CA GLY A 26 17.41 20.46 3.11
C GLY A 26 16.68 19.25 3.67
N SER A 27 17.31 18.08 3.51
CA SER A 27 16.79 16.80 4.01
C SER A 27 17.30 16.54 5.42
N PHE A 28 16.41 16.18 6.34
CA PHE A 28 16.78 15.76 7.71
C PHE A 28 16.27 14.34 8.00
N VAL A 29 17.01 13.60 8.83
CA VAL A 29 16.66 12.25 9.27
C VAL A 29 16.08 12.32 10.68
N GLU A 30 14.81 11.97 10.82
CA GLU A 30 14.15 11.87 12.12
C GLU A 30 14.67 10.67 12.94
N GLU A 31 14.73 10.83 14.26
CA GLU A 31 15.23 9.78 15.16
C GLU A 31 14.41 8.50 15.09
N ASN A 32 13.09 8.61 14.90
CA ASN A 32 12.24 7.44 14.67
C ASN A 32 12.64 6.68 13.39
N ASN A 33 12.90 7.39 12.29
CA ASN A 33 13.35 6.76 11.04
C ASN A 33 14.71 6.06 11.21
N ARG A 34 15.61 6.65 12.00
CA ARG A 34 16.89 6.03 12.37
C ARG A 34 16.70 4.75 13.19
N GLN A 35 15.81 4.76 14.18
CA GLN A 35 15.50 3.57 14.99
C GLN A 35 14.90 2.44 14.15
N VAL A 36 13.96 2.76 13.25
CA VAL A 36 13.39 1.78 12.31
C VAL A 36 14.49 1.18 11.44
N ALA A 37 15.33 2.01 10.82
CA ALA A 37 16.45 1.53 10.00
C ALA A 37 17.42 0.64 10.80
N ASN A 38 17.74 0.99 12.04
CA ASN A 38 18.57 0.18 12.92
C ASN A 38 17.92 -1.17 13.27
N SER A 39 16.60 -1.21 13.50
CA SER A 39 15.87 -2.47 13.69
C SER A 39 16.00 -3.39 12.48
N PHE A 40 15.89 -2.85 11.27
CA PHE A 40 16.12 -3.61 10.04
C PHE A 40 17.56 -4.12 9.93
N ARG A 41 18.56 -3.29 10.25
CA ARG A 41 19.97 -3.70 10.27
C ARG A 41 20.19 -4.91 11.18
N SER A 42 19.72 -4.84 12.43
CA SER A 42 19.84 -5.94 13.39
C SER A 42 19.15 -7.22 12.92
N LYS A 43 17.95 -7.10 12.33
CA LYS A 43 17.23 -8.24 11.75
C LYS A 43 18.02 -8.91 10.63
N LEU A 44 18.59 -8.14 9.70
CA LEU A 44 19.34 -8.70 8.59
C LEU A 44 20.65 -9.35 9.05
N MET A 45 21.35 -8.74 10.01
CA MET A 45 22.58 -9.29 10.57
C MET A 45 22.39 -10.68 11.20
N ALA A 46 21.21 -10.97 11.76
CA ALA A 46 20.91 -12.30 12.30
C ALA A 46 20.93 -13.43 11.24
N TYR A 47 20.78 -13.09 9.96
CA TYR A 47 20.79 -14.03 8.85
C TYR A 47 22.09 -14.00 8.04
N LEU A 48 23.05 -13.15 8.41
CA LEU A 48 24.30 -12.98 7.69
C LEU A 48 25.44 -13.68 8.44
N PRO A 49 26.32 -14.44 7.75
CA PRO A 49 27.53 -14.96 8.36
C PRO A 49 28.43 -13.81 8.85
N THR A 50 28.95 -13.91 10.08
CA THR A 50 29.80 -12.86 10.68
C THR A 50 31.10 -12.61 9.91
N SER A 51 31.58 -13.61 9.17
CA SER A 51 32.75 -13.51 8.28
C SER A 51 32.45 -12.87 6.92
N SER A 52 31.18 -12.63 6.59
CA SER A 52 30.79 -12.14 5.26
C SER A 52 31.08 -10.65 5.11
N LEU A 53 31.34 -10.23 3.87
CA LEU A 53 31.44 -8.80 3.52
C LEU A 53 30.14 -8.05 3.84
N ALA A 54 28.98 -8.69 3.66
CA ALA A 54 27.68 -8.10 3.98
C ALA A 54 27.55 -7.77 5.48
N TYR A 55 27.94 -8.70 6.36
CA TYR A 55 27.93 -8.45 7.80
C TYR A 55 28.85 -7.30 8.16
N LYS A 56 30.08 -7.30 7.62
CA LYS A 56 31.06 -6.22 7.81
C LYS A 56 30.52 -4.85 7.36
N ILE A 57 29.87 -4.80 6.20
CA ILE A 57 29.25 -3.58 5.67
C ILE A 57 28.26 -3.04 6.70
N ILE A 58 27.36 -3.87 7.25
CA ILE A 58 26.34 -3.40 8.19
C ILE A 58 26.95 -3.00 9.54
N SER A 59 27.89 -3.80 10.07
CA SER A 59 28.45 -3.59 11.40
C SER A 59 29.42 -2.42 11.49
N GLU A 60 30.19 -2.15 10.43
CA GLU A 60 31.24 -1.14 10.44
C GLU A 60 30.82 0.18 9.78
N ASN A 61 29.65 0.25 9.15
CA ASN A 61 29.19 1.50 8.56
C ASN A 61 28.77 2.49 9.65
N LEU A 62 29.65 3.46 9.91
CA LEU A 62 29.40 4.57 10.83
C LEU A 62 28.45 5.64 10.25
N LYS A 63 28.06 5.51 8.97
CA LYS A 63 27.13 6.42 8.31
C LYS A 63 25.70 5.92 8.41
N ASP A 64 24.76 6.86 8.36
CA ASP A 64 23.34 6.54 8.34
C ASP A 64 22.88 5.89 7.02
N PHE A 65 23.66 6.01 5.97
CA PHE A 65 23.28 5.56 4.63
C PHE A 65 24.24 4.53 4.06
N PHE A 66 23.65 3.57 3.38
CA PHE A 66 24.28 2.55 2.57
C PHE A 66 24.06 2.87 1.10
N SER A 67 25.13 2.83 0.32
CA SER A 67 25.04 2.97 -1.13
C SER A 67 24.30 1.80 -1.76
N GLU A 68 23.81 2.01 -2.97
CA GLU A 68 23.14 0.97 -3.77
C GLU A 68 24.00 -0.29 -3.89
N LYS A 69 25.30 -0.13 -4.18
CA LYS A 69 26.24 -1.26 -4.30
C LYS A 69 26.35 -2.05 -3.00
N GLN A 70 26.40 -1.37 -1.85
CA GLN A 70 26.44 -2.03 -0.54
C GLN A 70 25.15 -2.80 -0.26
N MET A 71 23.99 -2.22 -0.59
CA MET A 71 22.70 -2.90 -0.42
C MET A 71 22.58 -4.13 -1.32
N TRP A 72 23.09 -4.07 -2.57
CA TRP A 72 23.15 -5.25 -3.44
C TRP A 72 24.04 -6.35 -2.87
N VAL A 73 25.23 -6.02 -2.35
CA VAL A 73 26.12 -7.01 -1.71
C VAL A 73 25.40 -7.71 -0.55
N ILE A 74 24.68 -6.97 0.28
CA ILE A 74 23.87 -7.52 1.37
C ILE A 74 22.76 -8.44 0.83
N ALA A 75 22.03 -7.99 -0.19
CA ALA A 75 20.95 -8.75 -0.79
C ALA A 75 21.42 -10.09 -1.38
N TYR A 76 22.56 -10.09 -2.09
CA TYR A 76 23.14 -11.31 -2.66
C TYR A 76 23.61 -12.29 -1.60
N GLU A 77 24.10 -11.79 -0.46
CA GLU A 77 24.50 -12.67 0.64
C GLU A 77 23.28 -13.29 1.32
N LEU A 78 22.23 -12.48 1.58
CA LEU A 78 20.96 -12.96 2.14
C LEU A 78 20.25 -13.97 1.24
N GLN A 79 20.36 -13.84 -0.08
CA GLN A 79 19.78 -14.80 -1.04
C GLN A 79 20.32 -16.23 -0.85
N LYS A 80 21.56 -16.36 -0.37
CA LYS A 80 22.17 -17.68 -0.10
C LYS A 80 21.62 -18.32 1.17
N ASN A 81 21.02 -17.53 2.07
CA ASN A 81 20.43 -18.02 3.30
C ASN A 81 19.00 -18.54 3.02
N ALA A 82 18.85 -19.87 2.99
CA ALA A 82 17.58 -20.53 2.71
C ALA A 82 16.48 -20.21 3.74
N GLU A 83 16.84 -20.05 5.02
CA GLU A 83 15.88 -19.70 6.08
C GLU A 83 15.30 -18.31 5.86
N TYR A 84 16.17 -17.33 5.58
CA TYR A 84 15.75 -15.96 5.28
C TYR A 84 14.84 -15.90 4.05
N VAL A 85 15.22 -16.59 2.96
CA VAL A 85 14.42 -16.65 1.73
C VAL A 85 13.06 -17.29 1.98
N ALA A 86 13.01 -18.39 2.75
CA ALA A 86 11.75 -19.05 3.10
C ALA A 86 10.84 -18.15 3.93
N LYS A 87 11.39 -17.42 4.90
CA LYS A 87 10.65 -16.46 5.72
C LYS A 87 10.06 -15.34 4.87
N LEU A 88 10.87 -14.70 4.02
CA LEU A 88 10.41 -13.64 3.13
C LEU A 88 9.35 -14.15 2.14
N GLN A 89 9.49 -15.39 1.68
CA GLN A 89 8.49 -16.01 0.81
C GLN A 89 7.12 -16.11 1.49
N ALA A 90 7.09 -16.52 2.77
CA ALA A 90 5.86 -16.63 3.54
C ALA A 90 5.21 -15.26 3.80
N GLU A 91 6.00 -14.24 4.12
CA GLU A 91 5.54 -12.86 4.33
C GLU A 91 4.88 -12.30 3.05
N LEU A 92 5.56 -12.41 1.90
CA LEU A 92 5.02 -11.93 0.62
C LEU A 92 3.74 -12.66 0.19
N GLU A 93 3.64 -13.96 0.50
CA GLU A 93 2.42 -14.72 0.22
C GLU A 93 1.26 -14.37 1.16
N ALA A 94 1.54 -14.00 2.41
CA ALA A 94 0.53 -13.48 3.33
C ALA A 94 0.00 -12.12 2.83
N ASP A 95 0.89 -11.20 2.50
CA ASP A 95 0.54 -9.87 1.98
C ASP A 95 -0.29 -9.97 0.69
N LYS A 96 0.11 -10.85 -0.23
CA LYS A 96 -0.62 -11.09 -1.47
C LYS A 96 -2.03 -11.61 -1.21
N ARG A 97 -2.19 -12.59 -0.31
CA ARG A 97 -3.50 -13.13 0.05
C ARG A 97 -4.39 -12.07 0.69
N GLU A 98 -3.82 -11.23 1.56
CA GLU A 98 -4.58 -10.13 2.17
C GLU A 98 -4.99 -9.09 1.14
N ALA A 99 -4.10 -8.71 0.22
CA ALA A 99 -4.40 -7.77 -0.85
C ALA A 99 -5.49 -8.32 -1.80
N GLU A 100 -5.42 -9.59 -2.18
CA GLU A 100 -6.43 -10.27 -2.99
C GLU A 100 -7.78 -10.35 -2.26
N ALA A 101 -7.78 -10.69 -0.97
CA ALA A 101 -8.99 -10.72 -0.15
C ALA A 101 -9.64 -9.33 -0.03
N LYS A 102 -8.85 -8.27 0.21
CA LYS A 102 -9.33 -6.88 0.24
C LYS A 102 -9.89 -6.44 -1.11
N ALA A 103 -9.22 -6.79 -2.21
CA ALA A 103 -9.68 -6.49 -3.56
C ALA A 103 -11.01 -7.22 -3.87
N ALA A 104 -11.11 -8.50 -3.52
CA ALA A 104 -12.31 -9.30 -3.68
C ALA A 104 -13.48 -8.74 -2.85
N ALA A 105 -13.24 -8.41 -1.57
CA ALA A 105 -14.25 -7.80 -0.71
C ALA A 105 -14.72 -6.43 -1.24
N THR A 106 -13.80 -5.61 -1.73
CA THR A 106 -14.12 -4.31 -2.34
C THR A 106 -14.97 -4.49 -3.60
N LYS A 107 -14.61 -5.45 -4.46
CA LYS A 107 -15.38 -5.79 -5.66
C LYS A 107 -16.78 -6.31 -5.32
N ALA A 108 -16.88 -7.22 -4.35
CA ALA A 108 -18.16 -7.77 -3.89
C ALA A 108 -19.06 -6.66 -3.32
N LYS A 109 -18.51 -5.78 -2.47
CA LYS A 109 -19.24 -4.62 -1.93
C LYS A 109 -19.74 -3.68 -3.03
N LEU A 110 -18.91 -3.41 -4.04
CA LEU A 110 -19.31 -2.56 -5.16
C LEU A 110 -20.46 -3.19 -5.97
N ASN A 111 -20.41 -4.50 -6.21
CA ASN A 111 -21.48 -5.21 -6.91
C ASN A 111 -22.79 -5.19 -6.11
N ALA A 112 -22.73 -5.52 -4.81
CA ALA A 112 -23.89 -5.45 -3.92
C ALA A 112 -24.50 -4.04 -3.86
N ASN A 113 -23.66 -2.99 -3.84
CA ASN A 113 -24.14 -1.61 -3.88
C ASN A 113 -24.88 -1.28 -5.20
N LYS A 114 -24.37 -1.75 -6.34
CA LYS A 114 -25.02 -1.55 -7.65
C LYS A 114 -26.37 -2.26 -7.71
N GLU A 115 -26.43 -3.50 -7.25
CA GLU A 115 -27.66 -4.30 -7.19
C GLU A 115 -28.70 -3.63 -6.30
N ALA A 116 -28.34 -3.25 -5.07
CA ALA A 116 -29.22 -2.56 -4.14
C ALA A 116 -29.71 -1.20 -4.67
N SER A 117 -28.94 -0.56 -5.56
CA SER A 117 -29.32 0.74 -6.15
C SER A 117 -30.19 0.60 -7.39
N GLN A 118 -30.41 -0.61 -7.91
CA GLN A 118 -31.11 -0.79 -9.17
C GLN A 118 -32.56 -0.27 -9.09
N GLU A 119 -33.25 -0.49 -7.98
CA GLU A 119 -34.60 0.03 -7.73
C GLU A 119 -34.62 1.57 -7.70
N VAL A 120 -33.64 2.19 -7.03
CA VAL A 120 -33.49 3.64 -6.97
C VAL A 120 -33.28 4.23 -8.37
N LEU A 121 -32.41 3.61 -9.17
CA LEU A 121 -32.15 4.06 -10.54
C LEU A 121 -33.36 3.86 -11.44
N ASN A 122 -34.14 2.79 -11.23
CA ASN A 122 -35.40 2.56 -11.94
C ASN A 122 -36.43 3.65 -11.59
N PHE A 123 -36.53 4.05 -10.32
CA PHE A 123 -37.38 5.16 -9.88
C PHE A 123 -37.02 6.48 -10.58
N VAL A 124 -35.73 6.83 -10.67
CA VAL A 124 -35.30 8.04 -11.40
C VAL A 124 -35.70 7.98 -12.88
N LYS A 125 -35.53 6.82 -13.51
CA LYS A 125 -35.93 6.62 -14.93
C LYS A 125 -37.44 6.70 -15.12
N SER A 126 -38.25 6.12 -14.22
CA SER A 126 -39.71 6.16 -14.32
C SER A 126 -40.25 7.58 -14.20
N SER A 127 -39.53 8.46 -13.49
CA SER A 127 -39.83 9.89 -13.39
C SER A 127 -39.42 10.72 -14.62
N LYS A 128 -39.05 10.06 -15.74
CA LYS A 128 -38.64 10.67 -17.02
C LYS A 128 -37.40 11.57 -16.95
N LYS A 129 -36.63 11.52 -15.86
CA LYS A 129 -35.34 12.24 -15.75
C LYS A 129 -34.18 11.37 -16.22
N LEU A 130 -33.11 12.01 -16.71
CA LEU A 130 -31.93 11.30 -17.20
C LEU A 130 -30.99 10.93 -16.05
N LEU A 131 -30.50 9.68 -16.05
CA LEU A 131 -29.54 9.22 -15.05
C LEU A 131 -28.23 10.02 -15.04
N LYS A 132 -27.79 10.53 -16.21
CA LYS A 132 -26.58 11.36 -16.29
C LYS A 132 -26.67 12.61 -15.40
N ASP A 133 -27.87 13.20 -15.33
CA ASP A 133 -28.13 14.42 -14.57
C ASP A 133 -28.26 14.10 -13.08
N TYR A 134 -28.88 12.96 -12.75
CA TYR A 134 -28.91 12.42 -11.39
C TYR A 134 -27.48 12.17 -10.86
N TYR A 135 -26.63 11.52 -11.65
CA TYR A 135 -25.24 11.29 -11.25
C TYR A 135 -24.45 12.59 -11.06
N ALA A 136 -24.69 13.60 -11.91
CA ALA A 136 -24.10 14.92 -11.75
C ALA A 136 -24.59 15.61 -10.47
N PHE A 137 -25.88 15.51 -10.15
CA PHE A 137 -26.49 16.01 -8.93
C PHE A 137 -25.85 15.36 -7.70
N VAL A 138 -25.87 14.03 -7.61
CA VAL A 138 -25.32 13.29 -6.48
C VAL A 138 -23.84 13.60 -6.29
N LYS A 139 -23.05 13.67 -7.38
CA LYS A 139 -21.61 13.98 -7.31
C LYS A 139 -21.32 15.38 -6.77
N LYS A 140 -22.12 16.38 -7.15
CA LYS A 140 -21.92 17.78 -6.75
C LYS A 140 -22.55 18.12 -5.39
N ASN A 141 -23.58 17.39 -4.97
CA ASN A 141 -24.27 17.61 -3.71
C ASN A 141 -23.43 17.08 -2.54
N LYS A 142 -23.00 17.96 -1.63
CA LYS A 142 -22.18 17.58 -0.46
C LYS A 142 -22.87 16.51 0.41
N LYS A 143 -24.21 16.54 0.50
CA LYS A 143 -25.02 15.58 1.26
C LYS A 143 -24.92 14.16 0.68
N TYR A 144 -24.97 14.03 -0.66
CA TYR A 144 -25.05 12.73 -1.33
C TYR A 144 -23.78 12.32 -2.09
N SER A 145 -22.72 13.13 -2.09
CA SER A 145 -21.48 12.88 -2.83
C SER A 145 -20.88 11.49 -2.60
N LYS A 146 -21.01 10.95 -1.39
CA LYS A 146 -20.55 9.59 -1.05
C LYS A 146 -21.29 8.49 -1.80
N GLU A 147 -22.56 8.67 -2.15
CA GLU A 147 -23.35 7.72 -2.95
C GLU A 147 -22.77 7.56 -4.36
N TYR A 148 -22.28 8.66 -4.96
CA TYR A 148 -21.66 8.62 -6.29
C TYR A 148 -20.40 7.74 -6.32
N TYR A 149 -19.55 7.82 -5.29
CA TYR A 149 -18.31 7.04 -5.22
C TYR A 149 -18.55 5.58 -4.80
N SER A 150 -19.45 5.37 -3.85
CA SER A 150 -19.80 4.02 -3.36
C SER A 150 -20.72 3.24 -4.32
N LYS A 151 -21.37 3.93 -5.27
CA LYS A 151 -22.43 3.40 -6.14
C LYS A 151 -23.62 2.83 -5.37
N LYS A 152 -23.81 3.28 -4.13
CA LYS A 152 -24.95 2.97 -3.28
C LYS A 152 -25.86 4.20 -3.25
N PHE A 153 -26.82 4.23 -4.16
CA PHE A 153 -27.79 5.32 -4.28
C PHE A 153 -28.96 5.11 -3.32
N THR A 154 -29.50 6.20 -2.80
CA THR A 154 -30.64 6.17 -1.86
C THR A 154 -31.92 6.70 -2.49
N LEU A 155 -33.07 6.21 -2.01
CA LEU A 155 -34.37 6.75 -2.41
C LEU A 155 -34.51 8.24 -2.03
N GLU A 156 -33.88 8.67 -0.92
CA GLU A 156 -33.89 10.08 -0.50
C GLU A 156 -33.25 10.97 -1.56
N SER A 157 -32.03 10.66 -2.01
CA SER A 157 -31.33 11.46 -3.02
C SER A 157 -32.05 11.44 -4.37
N ALA A 158 -32.65 10.30 -4.73
CA ALA A 158 -33.45 10.18 -5.94
C ALA A 158 -34.76 10.97 -5.87
N THR A 159 -35.45 10.96 -4.73
CA THR A 159 -36.68 11.73 -4.51
C THR A 159 -36.39 13.23 -4.55
N GLU A 160 -35.34 13.67 -3.87
CA GLU A 160 -34.92 15.07 -3.92
C GLU A 160 -34.59 15.49 -5.35
N PHE A 161 -33.83 14.67 -6.09
CA PHE A 161 -33.51 14.96 -7.49
C PHE A 161 -34.75 15.01 -8.39
N VAL A 162 -35.72 14.11 -8.23
CA VAL A 162 -36.93 14.08 -9.06
C VAL A 162 -37.80 15.33 -8.84
N ASN A 163 -37.76 15.91 -7.65
CA ASN A 163 -38.53 17.11 -7.29
C ASN A 163 -37.82 18.45 -7.59
N LEU A 164 -36.59 18.42 -8.10
CA LEU A 164 -35.89 19.60 -8.65
C LEU A 164 -36.45 20.05 -10.00
#